data_AF-A0A2Z3I562-F1
#
_entry.id   AF-A0A2Z3I562-F1
#
_cell.length_a   1.000
_cell.length_b   1.000
_cell.length_c   1.000
_cell.angle_alpha   90.00
_cell.angle_beta   90.00
_cell.angle_gamma   90.00
#
_symmetry.space_group_name_H-M   'P 1'
#
loop_
_entity.id
_entity.type
_entity.pdbx_description
1 polymer ?
#
loop_
_entity_poly.entity_id
_entity_poly.type
_entity_poly.pdbx_seq_one_letter_code
_entity_poly.pdbx_strand_id
1 'polypeptide(L)'
;MLTLNRYQLKKWGHYMPHLYDNEKTIDWKSPKRGATRLVYRKVYDKAHDLHLHLKPKIKRSCGEDSKEYQYILDVINFCEQQGIVRFEQELKSEFLQRQGLNYWGLMKEADIMKLQDEFLKLDEQLKVTAIDYESIAEALIRVGVCNNTRSANITAMHAMDWKAGRIFNGSERSYKTHRARLRKIGLDIAIPFKEDRHCLTIVKRKEAIIVNKSPEIPTWYKMPSHLRLVA
;
A
#
# COMPACT_ATOMS: atom_id res chain seq x y z
N MET A 1 -3.35 13.32 6.57
CA MET A 1 -2.40 12.20 6.77
C MET A 1 -2.94 10.99 6.01
N LEU A 2 -2.22 10.51 4.99
CA LEU A 2 -2.56 9.28 4.29
C LEU A 2 -2.47 8.11 5.27
N THR A 3 -3.59 7.58 5.72
CA THR A 3 -3.59 6.44 6.65
C THR A 3 -3.27 5.16 5.88
N LEU A 4 -2.17 4.49 6.23
CA LEU A 4 -1.82 3.18 5.68
C LEU A 4 -2.90 2.12 5.92
N ASN A 5 -3.82 2.41 6.83
CA ASN A 5 -4.97 1.57 7.19
C ASN A 5 -5.82 1.16 5.97
N ARG A 6 -5.92 1.99 4.94
CA ARG A 6 -6.66 1.63 3.72
C ARG A 6 -6.10 0.40 2.98
N TYR A 7 -4.79 0.15 3.09
CA TYR A 7 -4.16 -0.99 2.42
C TYR A 7 -4.44 -2.32 3.14
N GLN A 8 -4.93 -2.29 4.38
CA GLN A 8 -5.26 -3.49 5.17
C GLN A 8 -6.47 -4.25 4.63
N LEU A 9 -7.29 -3.58 3.83
CA LEU A 9 -8.52 -4.15 3.27
C LEU A 9 -8.27 -5.11 2.10
N LYS A 10 -7.00 -5.30 1.71
CA LYS A 10 -6.66 -5.90 0.43
C LYS A 10 -5.49 -6.87 0.45
N LYS A 11 -5.76 -8.06 -0.11
CA LYS A 11 -4.77 -9.10 -0.38
C LYS A 11 -3.95 -8.76 -1.63
N TRP A 12 -2.69 -9.17 -1.63
CA TRP A 12 -1.86 -9.24 -2.82
C TRP A 12 -1.76 -10.70 -3.24
N GLY A 13 -2.47 -11.14 -4.29
CA GLY A 13 -2.56 -12.56 -4.63
C GLY A 13 -3.03 -13.42 -3.43
N HIS A 14 -2.16 -14.30 -2.93
CA HIS A 14 -2.40 -15.13 -1.74
C HIS A 14 -1.82 -14.55 -0.43
N TYR A 15 -1.13 -13.41 -0.50
CA TYR A 15 -0.50 -12.76 0.65
C TYR A 15 -1.50 -11.88 1.40
N MET A 16 -1.52 -12.03 2.72
CA MET A 16 -2.36 -11.25 3.63
C MET A 16 -1.65 -9.94 3.98
N PRO A 17 -2.39 -8.81 3.99
CA PRO A 17 -1.86 -7.57 4.54
C PRO A 17 -1.66 -7.72 6.04
N HIS A 18 -0.55 -7.18 6.54
CA HIS A 18 -0.20 -7.12 7.94
C HIS A 18 0.28 -5.70 8.26
N LEU A 19 -0.57 -4.95 8.97
CA LEU A 19 -0.19 -3.67 9.55
C LEU A 19 0.58 -3.91 10.84
N TYR A 20 1.70 -3.21 10.98
CA TYR A 20 2.51 -3.19 12.20
C TYR A 20 1.79 -2.39 13.30
N ASP A 21 2.11 -2.68 14.56
CA ASP A 21 1.45 -2.08 15.73
C ASP A 21 1.58 -0.56 15.79
N ASN A 22 2.63 0.01 15.18
CA ASN A 22 2.82 1.46 15.09
C ASN A 22 1.98 2.13 13.98
N GLU A 23 1.26 1.35 13.16
CA GLU A 23 0.48 1.81 12.00
C GLU A 23 1.29 2.53 10.92
N LYS A 24 2.63 2.47 10.98
CA LYS A 24 3.54 3.17 10.05
C LYS A 24 4.08 2.29 8.94
N THR A 25 3.77 1.00 8.96
CA THR A 25 4.18 0.05 7.92
C THR A 25 3.11 -1.01 7.74
N ILE A 26 2.85 -1.35 6.48
CA ILE A 26 2.06 -2.51 6.10
C ILE A 26 2.88 -3.37 5.15
N ASP A 27 2.84 -4.69 5.36
CA ASP A 27 3.49 -5.64 4.47
C ASP A 27 2.55 -6.78 4.07
N TRP A 28 2.91 -7.50 3.01
CA TRP A 28 2.12 -8.62 2.51
C TRP A 28 2.85 -9.93 2.77
N LYS A 29 2.33 -10.71 3.74
CA LYS A 29 2.90 -11.99 4.18
C LYS A 29 2.00 -13.16 3.81
N SER A 30 2.61 -14.28 3.47
CA SER A 30 1.86 -15.52 3.29
C SER A 30 1.59 -16.14 4.67
N PRO A 31 0.39 -16.69 4.91
CA PRO A 31 0.11 -17.49 6.12
C PRO A 31 1.00 -18.74 6.21
N LYS A 32 1.46 -19.25 5.06
CA LYS A 32 2.39 -20.39 4.98
C LYS A 32 3.83 -19.90 5.17
N ARG A 33 4.57 -20.53 6.09
CA ARG A 33 6.00 -20.26 6.31
C ARG A 33 6.77 -20.36 4.98
N GLY A 34 7.68 -19.42 4.75
CA GLY A 34 8.59 -19.41 3.58
C GLY A 34 7.97 -18.96 2.26
N ALA A 35 6.71 -18.56 2.20
CA ALA A 35 6.09 -18.16 0.92
C ALA A 35 6.40 -16.71 0.49
N THR A 36 6.86 -15.82 1.37
CA THR A 36 7.45 -14.51 0.99
C THR A 36 8.92 -14.60 0.54
N ARG A 37 9.43 -15.82 0.30
CA ARG A 37 10.85 -16.08 -0.01
C ARG A 37 11.34 -15.46 -1.31
N LEU A 38 10.46 -15.25 -2.29
CA LEU A 38 10.85 -14.73 -3.60
C LEU A 38 10.74 -13.21 -3.70
N VAL A 39 9.62 -12.66 -3.23
CA VAL A 39 9.36 -11.22 -3.28
C VAL A 39 8.69 -10.79 -1.98
N TYR A 40 9.28 -9.79 -1.33
CA TYR A 40 8.71 -9.13 -0.17
C TYR A 40 8.23 -7.72 -0.56
N ARG A 41 7.06 -7.33 -0.07
CA ARG A 41 6.39 -6.07 -0.43
C ARG A 41 5.97 -5.36 0.84
N LYS A 42 6.30 -4.07 0.93
CA LYS A 42 5.88 -3.21 2.04
C LYS A 42 5.55 -1.81 1.56
N VAL A 43 4.64 -1.17 2.27
CA VAL A 43 4.30 0.24 2.12
C VAL A 43 4.47 0.89 3.49
N TYR A 44 5.20 2.00 3.56
CA TYR A 44 5.50 2.65 4.84
C TYR A 44 5.55 4.17 4.76
N ASP A 45 5.31 4.79 5.91
CA ASP A 45 5.47 6.22 6.15
C ASP A 45 6.96 6.57 6.10
N LYS A 46 7.37 7.32 5.07
CA LYS A 46 8.79 7.55 4.80
C LYS A 46 9.44 8.47 5.84
N ALA A 47 8.70 9.45 6.36
CA ALA A 47 9.19 10.32 7.40
C ALA A 47 9.49 9.54 8.68
N HIS A 48 8.56 8.66 9.09
CA HIS A 48 8.74 7.82 10.27
C HIS A 48 9.96 6.91 10.16
N ASP A 49 10.15 6.25 9.01
CA ASP A 49 11.31 5.40 8.72
C ASP A 49 12.64 6.16 8.82
N LEU A 50 12.71 7.36 8.24
CA LEU A 50 13.87 8.24 8.33
C LEU A 50 14.15 8.69 9.77
N HIS A 51 13.11 9.01 10.53
CA HIS A 51 13.21 9.37 11.93
C HIS A 51 13.77 8.23 12.79
N LEU A 52 13.33 7.00 12.56
CA LEU A 52 13.71 5.83 13.35
C LEU A 52 15.12 5.33 13.02
N HIS A 53 15.49 5.31 11.75
CA HIS A 53 16.71 4.64 11.30
C HIS A 53 17.82 5.59 10.87
N LEU A 54 17.52 6.62 10.07
CA LEU A 54 18.55 7.48 9.48
C LEU A 54 18.98 8.61 10.42
N LYS A 55 18.03 9.31 11.04
CA LYS A 55 18.30 10.44 11.95
C LYS A 55 19.27 10.07 13.08
N PRO A 56 19.10 8.96 13.84
CA PRO A 56 20.02 8.61 14.91
C PRO A 56 21.40 8.18 14.40
N LYS A 57 21.50 7.65 13.18
CA LYS A 57 22.77 7.30 12.55
C LYS A 57 23.57 8.55 12.19
N ILE A 58 22.93 9.54 11.55
CA ILE A 58 23.57 10.80 11.18
C ILE A 58 23.91 11.64 12.42
N LYS A 59 23.01 11.70 13.42
CA LYS A 59 23.31 12.34 14.71
C LYS A 59 24.60 11.80 15.34
N ARG A 60 24.76 10.48 15.39
CA ARG A 60 25.96 9.83 15.95
C ARG A 60 27.22 10.06 15.11
N SER A 61 27.08 10.12 13.78
CA SER A 61 28.24 10.20 12.87
C SER A 61 28.73 11.63 12.61
N CYS A 62 27.82 12.61 12.58
CA CYS A 62 28.11 13.98 12.14
C CYS A 62 27.86 15.02 13.24
N GLY A 63 27.09 14.69 14.29
CA GLY A 63 26.67 15.64 15.32
C GLY A 63 25.37 16.39 14.96
N GLU A 64 24.70 16.96 15.96
CA GLU A 64 23.40 17.64 15.78
C GLU A 64 23.50 19.00 15.08
N ASP A 65 24.62 19.69 15.23
CA ASP A 65 24.84 20.99 14.60
C ASP A 65 25.37 20.87 13.15
N SER A 66 25.51 19.64 12.64
CA SER A 66 26.03 19.40 11.30
C SER A 66 25.03 19.74 10.20
N LYS A 67 25.55 20.18 9.04
CA LYS A 67 24.74 20.44 7.84
C LYS A 67 24.02 19.17 7.37
N GLU A 68 24.63 18.01 7.56
CA GLU A 68 24.06 16.70 7.23
C GLU A 68 22.85 16.39 8.10
N TYR A 69 22.93 16.67 9.41
CA TYR A 69 21.80 16.46 10.31
C TYR A 69 20.64 17.41 9.98
N GLN A 70 20.92 18.70 9.74
CA GLN A 70 19.91 19.66 9.31
C GLN A 70 19.26 19.25 7.99
N TYR A 71 20.04 18.82 7.00
CA TYR A 71 19.52 18.31 5.73
C TYR A 71 18.56 17.13 5.93
N ILE A 72 18.88 16.19 6.82
CA ILE A 72 17.98 15.07 7.10
C ILE A 72 16.69 15.55 7.80
N LEU A 73 16.76 16.54 8.67
CA LEU A 73 15.56 17.14 9.25
C LEU A 73 14.68 17.79 8.18
N ASP A 74 15.27 18.51 7.22
CA ASP A 74 14.52 19.10 6.09
C ASP A 74 13.82 18.03 5.25
N VAL A 75 14.51 16.92 4.94
CA VAL A 75 13.93 15.78 4.23
C VAL A 75 12.77 15.17 5.01
N ILE A 76 12.93 14.98 6.32
CA ILE A 76 11.88 14.42 7.17
C ILE A 76 10.67 15.34 7.21
N ASN A 77 10.87 16.63 7.50
CA ASN A 77 9.82 17.65 7.56
C ASN A 77 9.05 17.72 6.23
N PHE A 78 9.76 17.71 5.10
CA PHE A 78 9.13 17.62 3.79
C PHE A 78 8.27 16.36 3.63
N CYS A 79 8.79 15.20 4.04
CA CYS A 79 8.03 13.96 3.96
C CYS A 79 6.77 13.99 4.85
N GLU A 80 6.82 14.59 6.03
CA GLU A 80 5.66 14.74 6.93
C GLU A 80 4.61 15.70 6.36
N GLN A 81 5.05 16.86 5.87
CA GLN A 81 4.19 17.89 5.29
C GLN A 81 3.45 17.38 4.04
N GLN A 82 4.16 16.66 3.16
CA GLN A 82 3.59 16.10 1.94
C GLN A 82 2.89 14.74 2.15
N GLY A 83 3.05 14.12 3.33
CA GLY A 83 2.51 12.79 3.62
C GLY A 83 3.11 11.70 2.73
N ILE A 84 4.43 11.71 2.52
CA ILE A 84 5.13 10.79 1.62
C ILE A 84 5.06 9.35 2.15
N VAL A 85 4.52 8.48 1.30
CA VAL A 85 4.45 7.04 1.52
C VAL A 85 5.30 6.33 0.46
N ARG A 86 6.17 5.41 0.88
CA ARG A 86 7.00 4.64 -0.06
C ARG A 86 6.41 3.25 -0.30
N PHE A 87 6.30 2.88 -1.56
CA PHE A 87 6.04 1.51 -2.00
C PHE A 87 7.36 0.82 -2.30
N GLU A 88 7.68 -0.22 -1.53
CA GLU A 88 8.95 -0.94 -1.63
C GLU A 88 8.73 -2.43 -1.96
N GLN A 89 9.50 -2.92 -2.94
CA GLN A 89 9.60 -4.32 -3.28
C GLN A 89 11.04 -4.80 -3.09
N GLU A 90 11.21 -5.88 -2.35
CA GLU A 90 12.49 -6.57 -2.21
C GLU A 90 12.41 -7.87 -3.03
N LEU A 91 13.02 -7.85 -4.21
CA LEU A 91 13.18 -9.01 -5.09
C LEU A 91 14.37 -9.83 -4.60
N LYS A 92 14.14 -11.06 -4.12
CA LYS A 92 15.22 -11.92 -3.60
C LYS A 92 16.00 -12.57 -4.75
N SER A 93 17.26 -12.94 -4.48
CA SER A 93 18.20 -13.46 -5.48
C SER A 93 17.60 -14.57 -6.37
N GLU A 94 16.91 -15.53 -5.77
CA GLU A 94 16.29 -16.62 -6.52
C GLU A 94 15.17 -16.15 -7.47
N PHE A 95 14.40 -15.13 -7.07
CA PHE A 95 13.41 -14.53 -7.97
C PHE A 95 14.11 -13.89 -9.17
N LEU A 96 15.17 -13.12 -8.91
CA LEU A 96 15.96 -12.48 -9.96
C LEU A 96 16.54 -13.52 -10.93
N GLN A 97 17.13 -14.61 -10.43
CA GLN A 97 17.66 -15.70 -11.26
C GLN A 97 16.58 -16.37 -12.12
N ARG A 98 15.43 -16.69 -11.53
CA ARG A 98 14.30 -17.29 -12.26
C ARG A 98 13.75 -16.41 -13.37
N GLN A 99 13.86 -15.09 -13.21
CA GLN A 99 13.38 -14.10 -14.19
C GLN A 99 14.50 -13.60 -15.11
N GLY A 100 15.74 -14.10 -14.97
CA GLY A 100 16.90 -13.60 -15.74
C GLY A 100 17.30 -12.16 -15.43
N LEU A 101 16.93 -11.63 -14.26
CA LEU A 101 17.17 -10.25 -13.82
C LEU A 101 18.42 -10.10 -12.93
N ASN A 102 19.23 -11.14 -12.80
CA ASN A 102 20.36 -11.19 -11.88
C ASN A 102 21.68 -10.67 -12.47
N TYR A 103 21.70 -10.28 -13.74
CA TYR A 103 22.90 -9.76 -14.42
C TYR A 103 22.72 -8.32 -14.84
N TRP A 104 23.48 -7.42 -14.21
CA TRP A 104 23.51 -6.00 -14.56
C TRP A 104 23.99 -5.83 -16.01
N GLY A 105 23.31 -4.98 -16.78
CA GLY A 105 23.61 -4.74 -18.20
C GLY A 105 22.96 -5.71 -19.19
N LEU A 106 22.52 -6.90 -18.74
CA LEU A 106 21.73 -7.84 -19.57
C LEU A 106 20.23 -7.69 -19.32
N MET A 107 19.85 -7.25 -18.12
CA MET A 107 18.47 -6.96 -17.79
C MET A 107 18.01 -5.62 -18.39
N LYS A 108 16.73 -5.53 -18.76
CA LYS A 108 16.10 -4.28 -19.15
C LYS A 108 15.43 -3.67 -17.91
N GLU A 109 15.70 -2.40 -17.64
CA GLU A 109 15.07 -1.67 -16.53
C GLU A 109 13.53 -1.75 -16.59
N ALA A 110 12.97 -1.72 -17.80
CA ALA A 110 11.54 -1.86 -18.06
C ALA A 110 10.92 -3.12 -17.42
N ASP A 111 11.67 -4.23 -17.28
CA ASP A 111 11.13 -5.46 -16.68
C ASP A 111 11.00 -5.35 -15.16
N ILE A 112 11.89 -4.60 -14.49
CA ILE A 112 11.72 -4.25 -13.07
C ILE A 112 10.60 -3.22 -12.91
N MET A 113 10.53 -2.21 -13.79
CA MET A 113 9.50 -1.18 -13.71
C MET A 113 8.10 -1.78 -13.82
N LYS A 114 7.87 -2.79 -14.66
CA LYS A 114 6.59 -3.51 -14.75
C LYS A 114 6.15 -4.10 -13.40
N LEU A 115 7.08 -4.70 -12.64
CA LEU A 115 6.79 -5.29 -11.33
C LEU A 115 6.42 -4.21 -10.29
N GLN A 116 7.10 -3.07 -10.37
CA GLN A 116 6.84 -1.93 -9.50
C GLN A 116 5.50 -1.26 -9.86
N ASP A 117 5.22 -1.05 -11.15
CA ASP A 117 3.96 -0.47 -11.63
C ASP A 117 2.76 -1.31 -11.24
N GLU A 118 2.88 -2.64 -11.31
CA GLU A 118 1.84 -3.55 -10.83
C GLU A 118 1.53 -3.31 -9.34
N PHE A 119 2.57 -3.06 -8.54
CA PHE A 119 2.42 -2.81 -7.11
C PHE A 119 1.90 -1.40 -6.80
N LEU A 120 2.30 -0.39 -7.57
CA LEU A 120 1.73 0.96 -7.47
C LEU A 120 0.24 0.99 -7.81
N LYS A 121 -0.25 0.14 -8.72
CA LYS A 121 -1.69 -0.05 -9.00
C LYS A 121 -2.50 -0.54 -7.80
N LEU A 122 -1.85 -0.99 -6.72
CA LEU A 122 -2.55 -1.31 -5.47
C LEU A 122 -3.35 -0.10 -4.98
N ASP A 123 -2.79 1.10 -5.09
CA ASP A 123 -3.38 2.37 -4.69
C ASP A 123 -4.61 2.73 -5.53
N GLU A 124 -4.51 2.63 -6.86
CA GLU A 124 -5.61 2.96 -7.80
C GLU A 124 -6.88 2.11 -7.59
N GLN A 125 -6.68 0.90 -7.09
CA GLN A 125 -7.74 -0.06 -6.86
C GLN A 125 -8.46 0.16 -5.52
N LEU A 126 -7.96 1.02 -4.64
CA LEU A 126 -8.63 1.41 -3.39
C LEU A 126 -9.56 2.59 -3.69
N LYS A 127 -10.78 2.28 -4.12
CA LYS A 127 -11.78 3.26 -4.59
C LYS A 127 -12.86 3.60 -3.55
N VAL A 128 -12.86 2.89 -2.42
CA VAL A 128 -13.82 3.07 -1.33
C VAL A 128 -13.18 3.90 -0.22
N THR A 129 -13.77 5.05 0.06
CA THR A 129 -13.30 6.03 1.06
C THR A 129 -13.89 5.80 2.45
N ALA A 130 -15.00 5.05 2.55
CA ALA A 130 -15.67 4.68 3.80
C ALA A 130 -16.39 3.33 3.59
N ILE A 131 -16.33 2.44 4.59
CA ILE A 131 -17.11 1.19 4.59
C ILE A 131 -18.52 1.51 5.14
N ASP A 132 -19.28 2.28 4.37
CA ASP A 132 -20.72 2.51 4.56
C ASP A 132 -21.51 1.95 3.37
N TYR A 133 -22.79 1.63 3.60
CA TYR A 133 -23.61 0.91 2.63
C TYR A 133 -23.83 1.71 1.34
N GLU A 134 -24.15 3.00 1.48
CA GLU A 134 -24.40 3.90 0.36
C GLU A 134 -23.15 4.08 -0.50
N SER A 135 -22.00 4.35 0.11
CA SER A 135 -20.72 4.51 -0.59
C SER A 135 -20.30 3.24 -1.31
N ILE A 136 -20.59 2.05 -0.76
CA ILE A 136 -20.27 0.77 -1.42
C ILE A 136 -21.18 0.54 -2.64
N ALA A 137 -22.49 0.72 -2.48
CA ALA A 137 -23.44 0.53 -3.58
C ALA A 137 -23.17 1.53 -4.73
N GLU A 138 -22.96 2.81 -4.40
CA GLU A 138 -22.58 3.84 -5.37
C GLU A 138 -21.24 3.55 -6.04
N ALA A 139 -20.21 3.15 -5.28
CA ALA A 139 -18.91 2.81 -5.84
C ALA A 139 -19.00 1.63 -6.83
N LEU A 140 -19.84 0.63 -6.56
CA LEU A 140 -20.04 -0.53 -7.45
C LEU A 140 -20.70 -0.13 -8.78
N ILE A 141 -21.66 0.78 -8.75
CA ILE A 141 -22.32 1.31 -9.97
C ILE A 141 -21.37 2.23 -10.71
N ARG A 142 -20.72 3.17 -10.01
CA ARG A 142 -19.78 4.15 -10.58
C ARG A 142 -18.60 3.49 -11.30
N VAL A 143 -18.10 2.38 -10.77
CA VAL A 143 -17.00 1.61 -11.41
C VAL A 143 -17.51 0.69 -12.52
N GLY A 144 -18.83 0.56 -12.71
CA GLY A 144 -19.44 -0.29 -13.74
C GLY A 144 -19.37 -1.78 -13.42
N VAL A 145 -19.22 -2.16 -12.14
CA VAL A 145 -19.12 -3.55 -11.69
C VAL A 145 -20.50 -4.21 -11.61
N CYS A 146 -21.51 -3.43 -11.22
CA CYS A 146 -22.90 -3.85 -11.15
C CYS A 146 -23.72 -3.05 -12.17
N ASN A 147 -24.52 -3.74 -12.98
CA ASN A 147 -25.30 -3.13 -14.06
C ASN A 147 -26.57 -2.42 -13.55
N ASN A 148 -26.97 -2.66 -12.30
CA ASN A 148 -28.18 -2.07 -11.72
C ASN A 148 -28.06 -1.95 -10.20
N THR A 149 -28.92 -1.10 -9.63
CA THR A 149 -29.00 -0.81 -8.20
C THR A 149 -29.26 -2.07 -7.38
N ARG A 150 -30.11 -2.98 -7.86
CA ARG A 150 -30.42 -4.23 -7.16
C ARG A 150 -29.16 -5.09 -6.94
N SER A 151 -28.36 -5.31 -7.97
CA SER A 151 -27.12 -6.09 -7.87
C SER A 151 -26.07 -5.39 -7.02
N ALA A 152 -26.02 -4.04 -7.07
CA ALA A 152 -25.14 -3.25 -6.23
C ALA A 152 -25.52 -3.41 -4.75
N ASN A 153 -26.80 -3.26 -4.43
CA ASN A 153 -27.36 -3.40 -3.08
C ASN A 153 -27.08 -4.78 -2.49
N ILE A 154 -27.33 -5.87 -3.22
CA ILE A 154 -27.03 -7.23 -2.74
C ILE A 154 -25.54 -7.39 -2.45
N THR A 155 -24.67 -6.86 -3.33
CA THR A 155 -23.22 -6.93 -3.12
C THR A 155 -22.78 -6.08 -1.92
N ALA A 156 -23.41 -4.92 -1.70
CA ALA A 156 -23.17 -4.07 -0.53
C ALA A 156 -23.64 -4.75 0.76
N MET A 157 -24.75 -5.49 0.74
CA MET A 157 -25.20 -6.29 1.88
C MET A 157 -24.17 -7.34 2.28
N HIS A 158 -23.54 -8.04 1.33
CA HIS A 158 -22.44 -8.96 1.63
C HIS A 158 -21.26 -8.27 2.35
N ALA A 159 -20.96 -7.01 2.02
CA ALA A 159 -19.95 -6.23 2.72
C ALA A 159 -20.41 -5.77 4.11
N MET A 160 -21.71 -5.48 4.31
CA MET A 160 -22.28 -5.17 5.61
C MET A 160 -22.31 -6.39 6.54
N ASP A 161 -22.71 -7.55 6.02
CA ASP A 161 -22.65 -8.82 6.74
C ASP A 161 -21.23 -9.13 7.18
N TRP A 162 -20.26 -8.95 6.27
CA TRP A 162 -18.85 -9.09 6.58
C TRP A 162 -18.41 -8.14 7.72
N LYS A 163 -18.83 -6.87 7.65
CA LYS A 163 -18.59 -5.86 8.70
C LYS A 163 -19.22 -6.25 10.04
N ALA A 164 -20.39 -6.87 10.02
CA ALA A 164 -21.05 -7.41 11.21
C ALA A 164 -20.39 -8.69 11.76
N GLY A 165 -19.28 -9.15 11.17
CA GLY A 165 -18.53 -10.32 11.62
C GLY A 165 -18.98 -11.64 10.99
N ARG A 166 -19.84 -11.63 9.97
CA ARG A 166 -20.25 -12.86 9.28
C ARG A 166 -19.04 -13.53 8.63
N ILE A 167 -18.83 -14.80 8.97
CA ILE A 167 -17.83 -15.65 8.34
C ILE A 167 -18.48 -16.31 7.12
N PHE A 168 -17.94 -16.03 5.93
CA PHE A 168 -18.42 -16.65 4.70
C PHE A 168 -17.73 -17.98 4.43
N ASN A 169 -18.50 -18.98 4.00
CA ASN A 169 -17.94 -20.21 3.48
C ASN A 169 -17.41 -19.97 2.05
N GLY A 170 -16.09 -20.11 1.87
CA GLY A 170 -15.41 -19.80 0.62
C GLY A 170 -15.85 -20.64 -0.59
N SER A 171 -16.61 -21.72 -0.39
CA SER A 171 -17.09 -22.62 -1.44
C SER A 171 -18.31 -22.08 -2.19
N GLU A 172 -19.14 -21.25 -1.55
CA GLU A 172 -20.43 -20.77 -2.07
C GLU A 172 -20.26 -19.92 -3.34
N ARG A 173 -21.08 -20.21 -4.37
CA ARG A 173 -21.04 -19.47 -5.64
C ARG A 173 -21.42 -17.99 -5.48
N SER A 174 -22.38 -17.71 -4.61
CA SER A 174 -22.80 -16.34 -4.28
C SER A 174 -21.64 -15.55 -3.67
N TYR A 175 -21.01 -16.11 -2.63
CA TYR A 175 -19.82 -15.53 -2.00
C TYR A 175 -18.72 -15.20 -3.02
N LYS A 176 -18.35 -16.16 -3.88
CA LYS A 176 -17.31 -15.96 -4.90
C LYS A 176 -17.65 -14.79 -5.84
N THR A 177 -18.91 -14.69 -6.25
CA THR A 177 -19.41 -13.64 -7.15
C THR A 177 -19.31 -12.27 -6.49
N HIS A 178 -19.86 -12.11 -5.28
CA HIS A 178 -19.87 -10.83 -4.59
C HIS A 178 -18.48 -10.42 -4.12
N ARG A 179 -17.64 -11.37 -3.68
CA ARG A 179 -16.23 -11.11 -3.41
C ARG A 179 -15.49 -10.58 -4.63
N ALA A 180 -15.69 -11.17 -5.81
CA ALA A 180 -15.03 -10.72 -7.04
C ALA A 180 -15.42 -9.28 -7.39
N ARG A 181 -16.69 -8.90 -7.18
CA ARG A 181 -17.18 -7.53 -7.37
C ARG A 181 -16.59 -6.56 -6.35
N LEU A 182 -16.61 -6.90 -5.06
CA LEU A 182 -16.05 -6.08 -3.98
C LEU A 182 -14.54 -5.82 -4.16
N ARG A 183 -13.79 -6.80 -4.69
CA ARG A 183 -12.36 -6.61 -4.98
C ARG A 183 -12.09 -5.53 -6.03
N LYS A 184 -13.04 -5.24 -6.93
CA LYS A 184 -12.91 -4.18 -7.94
C LYS A 184 -13.00 -2.77 -7.34
N ILE A 185 -13.57 -2.64 -6.16
CA ILE A 185 -13.66 -1.38 -5.41
C ILE A 185 -12.70 -1.34 -4.21
N GLY A 186 -11.89 -2.38 -4.01
CA GLY A 186 -10.82 -2.42 -3.01
C GLY A 186 -11.16 -3.16 -1.71
N LEU A 187 -12.31 -3.85 -1.64
CA LEU A 187 -12.72 -4.63 -0.46
C LEU A 187 -12.54 -6.14 -0.70
N ASP A 188 -11.89 -6.84 0.22
CA ASP A 188 -11.78 -8.30 0.17
C ASP A 188 -12.37 -8.98 1.41
N ILE A 189 -13.63 -9.43 1.30
CA ILE A 189 -14.39 -10.15 2.33
C ILE A 189 -13.85 -11.56 2.66
N ALA A 190 -12.70 -11.95 2.10
CA ALA A 190 -11.93 -13.12 2.55
C ALA A 190 -10.90 -12.80 3.63
N ILE A 191 -10.72 -11.52 3.98
CA ILE A 191 -9.95 -11.09 5.14
C ILE A 191 -10.93 -11.02 6.32
N PRO A 192 -10.59 -11.53 7.52
CA PRO A 192 -11.44 -11.34 8.69
C PRO A 192 -11.63 -9.85 8.98
N PHE A 193 -12.88 -9.43 9.15
CA PHE A 193 -13.17 -8.06 9.57
C PHE A 193 -12.68 -7.86 10.99
N LYS A 194 -12.00 -6.74 11.24
CA LYS A 194 -11.59 -6.31 12.58
C LYS A 194 -11.89 -4.83 12.72
N GLU A 195 -12.70 -4.45 13.70
CA GLU A 195 -13.18 -3.07 13.87
C GLU A 195 -12.04 -2.06 14.00
N ASP A 196 -11.00 -2.38 14.78
CA ASP A 196 -9.76 -1.60 14.95
C ASP A 196 -9.07 -1.26 13.62
N ARG A 197 -9.14 -2.16 12.64
CA ARG A 197 -8.40 -2.11 11.36
C ARG A 197 -9.25 -1.73 10.14
N HIS A 198 -10.55 -1.93 10.22
CA HIS A 198 -11.48 -1.83 9.10
C HIS A 198 -12.55 -0.75 9.28
N CYS A 199 -12.74 -0.23 10.50
CA CYS A 199 -13.48 1.02 10.66
C CYS A 199 -12.60 2.17 10.16
N LEU A 200 -12.95 2.68 8.98
CA LEU A 200 -12.69 4.06 8.63
C LEU A 200 -13.52 4.89 9.62
N THR A 201 -12.92 5.18 10.78
CA THR A 201 -13.51 5.95 11.87
C THR A 201 -14.26 7.13 11.30
N ILE A 202 -15.55 7.24 11.63
CA ILE A 202 -16.49 8.32 11.35
C ILE A 202 -15.82 9.42 10.53
N VAL A 203 -15.99 9.36 9.22
CA VAL A 203 -15.45 10.36 8.29
C VAL A 203 -16.17 11.68 8.59
N LYS A 204 -15.68 12.43 9.58
CA LYS A 204 -16.16 13.78 9.91
C LYS A 204 -15.92 14.75 8.75
N ARG A 205 -15.05 14.38 7.80
CA ARG A 205 -14.66 15.19 6.65
C ARG A 205 -14.35 14.27 5.46
N LYS A 206 -15.24 14.25 4.47
CA LYS A 206 -15.03 13.57 3.17
C LYS A 206 -14.16 14.47 2.29
N GLU A 207 -12.86 14.51 2.54
CA GLU A 207 -11.94 15.13 1.58
C GLU A 207 -11.40 14.07 0.63
N ALA A 208 -11.49 14.37 -0.67
CA ALA A 208 -10.81 13.59 -1.68
C ALA A 208 -9.31 13.75 -1.44
N ILE A 209 -8.66 12.69 -0.96
CA ILE A 209 -7.20 12.68 -0.85
C ILE A 209 -6.66 12.59 -2.28
N ILE A 210 -6.14 13.70 -2.80
CA ILE A 210 -5.44 13.71 -4.08
C ILE A 210 -4.07 13.08 -3.84
N VAL A 211 -3.89 11.84 -4.30
CA VAL A 211 -2.60 11.16 -4.24
C VAL A 211 -1.74 11.69 -5.37
N ASN A 212 -0.72 12.48 -5.05
CA ASN A 212 0.33 12.83 -6.00
C ASN A 212 1.35 11.69 -6.07
N LYS A 213 1.40 10.96 -7.19
CA LYS A 213 2.37 9.87 -7.42
C LYS A 213 3.78 10.38 -7.72
N SER A 214 3.92 11.65 -8.05
CA SER A 214 5.17 12.30 -8.42
C SER A 214 5.26 13.64 -7.66
N PRO A 215 5.55 13.61 -6.35
CA PRO A 215 5.71 14.81 -5.57
C PRO A 215 6.78 15.71 -6.18
N GLU A 216 6.54 17.03 -6.21
CA GLU A 216 7.52 17.99 -6.68
C GLU A 216 8.77 17.92 -5.81
N ILE A 217 9.91 17.72 -6.46
CA ILE A 217 11.19 17.58 -5.77
C ILE A 217 11.66 18.98 -5.34
N PRO A 218 11.89 19.23 -4.04
CA PRO A 218 12.36 20.53 -3.60
C PRO A 218 13.73 20.88 -4.20
N THR A 219 13.95 22.16 -4.49
CA THR A 219 15.20 22.65 -5.10
C THR A 219 16.46 22.36 -4.26
N TRP A 220 16.29 22.27 -2.94
CA TRP A 220 17.38 21.94 -2.00
C TRP A 220 17.66 20.42 -1.91
N TYR A 221 16.81 19.57 -2.47
CA TYR A 221 16.97 18.12 -2.39
C TYR A 221 18.14 17.65 -3.26
N LYS A 222 19.04 16.85 -2.66
CA LYS A 222 20.22 16.33 -3.35
C LYS A 222 19.87 15.02 -4.06
N MET A 223 19.79 15.07 -5.39
CA MET A 223 19.55 13.88 -6.21
C MET A 223 20.71 12.89 -6.12
N PRO A 224 20.43 11.56 -6.07
CA PRO A 224 21.47 10.55 -6.05
C PRO A 224 22.25 10.54 -7.38
N SER A 225 23.55 10.83 -7.32
CA SER A 225 24.46 10.59 -8.44
C SER A 225 24.91 9.12 -8.43
N HIS A 226 24.44 8.36 -9.41
CA HIS A 226 24.64 6.91 -9.55
C HIS A 226 25.94 6.56 -10.31
N LEU A 227 26.61 7.56 -10.87
CA LEU A 227 27.92 7.42 -11.50
C LEU A 227 28.90 8.33 -10.77
N ARG A 228 29.79 7.73 -9.98
CA ARG A 228 31.01 8.40 -9.51
C ARG A 228 32.15 7.84 -10.33
N LEU A 229 32.85 8.73 -11.04
CA LEU A 229 34.09 8.36 -11.72
C LEU A 229 35.08 7.95 -10.65
N VAL A 230 35.39 6.67 -10.56
CA VAL A 230 36.48 6.17 -9.72
C VAL A 230 37.74 6.34 -10.56
N ALA A 231 38.47 7.43 -10.29
CA ALA A 231 39.81 7.66 -10.83
C ALA A 231 40.84 6.90 -9.99
#